data_AF-A0A0M2U3I6-F1
#
_entry.id   AF-A0A0M2U3I6-F1
#
_cell.length_a   1.000
_cell.length_b   1.000
_cell.length_c   1.000
_cell.angle_alpha   90.00
_cell.angle_beta   90.00
_cell.angle_gamma   90.00
#
_symmetry.space_group_name_H-M   'P 1'
#
loop_
_entity.id
_entity.type
_entity.pdbx_description
1 polymer ?
#
loop_
_entity_poly.entity_id
_entity_poly.type
_entity_poly.pdbx_seq_one_letter_code
_entity_poly.pdbx_strand_id
1 'polypeptide(L)'
;MAASNLKKCSVKTGRAADKSSLCSPDMIFKRFGLIKKPRGKALKIFLKGAGGSGIAGTAFDAILIDKGPRVDLSDPADIRRNRKRIRFVEIKTTSRYGIGSDFNRYFFSVSQNQFDAGAKLGGRYLFFFINLRTGKHLAIRSRSRPFCQRRGR
;
A
#
# COMPACT_ATOMS: atom_id res chain seq x y z
N MET A 1 -23.78 31.98 -55.56
CA MET A 1 -23.62 30.61 -55.04
C MET A 1 -22.49 30.59 -54.02
N ALA A 2 -22.79 30.07 -52.83
CA ALA A 2 -21.95 29.51 -51.75
C ALA A 2 -20.53 30.06 -51.48
N ALA A 3 -20.38 30.64 -50.29
CA ALA A 3 -19.11 30.82 -49.57
C ALA A 3 -18.53 29.48 -49.08
N SER A 4 -17.20 29.35 -49.07
CA SER A 4 -16.50 28.30 -48.33
C SER A 4 -15.47 28.89 -47.36
N ASN A 5 -15.85 28.84 -46.09
CA ASN A 5 -15.08 29.18 -44.89
C ASN A 5 -13.90 28.22 -44.70
N LEU A 6 -12.65 28.70 -44.76
CA LEU A 6 -11.51 27.99 -44.18
C LEU A 6 -11.50 28.20 -42.66
N LYS A 7 -12.06 27.22 -41.92
CA LYS A 7 -11.84 27.11 -40.48
C LYS A 7 -10.39 26.67 -40.23
N LYS A 8 -9.56 27.57 -39.70
CA LYS A 8 -8.30 27.21 -39.04
C LYS A 8 -8.62 26.38 -37.79
N CYS A 9 -8.45 25.06 -37.87
CA CYS A 9 -8.45 24.19 -36.71
C CYS A 9 -7.21 24.49 -35.85
N SER A 10 -7.42 25.20 -34.76
CA SER A 10 -6.46 25.34 -33.66
C SER A 10 -6.12 23.96 -33.11
N VAL A 11 -4.85 23.56 -33.24
CA VAL A 11 -4.31 22.32 -32.68
C VAL A 11 -4.34 22.45 -31.17
N LYS A 12 -5.35 21.84 -30.54
CA LYS A 12 -5.36 21.61 -29.09
C LYS A 12 -4.20 20.66 -28.77
N THR A 13 -3.13 21.19 -28.19
CA THR A 13 -2.07 20.42 -27.54
C THR A 13 -2.61 19.75 -26.27
N GLY A 14 -3.42 18.71 -26.44
CA GLY A 14 -3.68 17.73 -25.39
C GLY A 14 -2.59 16.68 -25.45
N ARG A 15 -1.63 16.73 -24.52
CA ARG A 15 -0.75 15.57 -24.29
C ARG A 15 -1.66 14.39 -23.95
N ALA A 16 -1.75 13.43 -24.85
CA ALA A 16 -2.34 12.13 -24.59
C ALA A 16 -1.56 11.54 -23.40
N ALA A 17 -2.15 11.54 -22.22
CA ALA A 17 -1.66 10.72 -21.13
C ALA A 17 -1.73 9.27 -21.63
N ASP A 18 -0.56 8.67 -21.78
CA ASP A 18 -0.36 7.28 -22.14
C ASP A 18 -1.30 6.40 -21.29
N LYS A 19 -2.32 5.86 -21.95
CA LYS A 19 -3.36 5.02 -21.34
C LYS A 19 -2.81 3.69 -20.83
N SER A 20 -1.53 3.36 -21.09
CA SER A 20 -0.88 2.13 -20.63
C SER A 20 -0.49 2.15 -19.14
N SER A 21 -0.57 3.30 -18.46
CA SER A 21 0.00 3.48 -17.10
C SER A 21 -1.01 3.45 -15.93
N LEU A 22 -2.30 3.23 -16.19
CA LEU A 22 -3.33 3.13 -15.15
C LEU A 22 -3.20 1.81 -14.39
N CYS A 23 -2.66 1.88 -13.18
CA CYS A 23 -2.63 0.73 -12.28
C CYS A 23 -4.02 0.60 -11.66
N SER A 24 -4.81 -0.40 -12.08
CA SER A 24 -6.07 -0.70 -11.40
C SER A 24 -5.80 -1.20 -9.98
N PRO A 25 -6.73 -1.00 -9.03
CA PRO A 25 -6.56 -1.48 -7.65
C PRO A 25 -6.25 -2.98 -7.56
N ASP A 26 -6.85 -3.80 -8.42
CA ASP A 26 -6.59 -5.25 -8.44
C ASP A 26 -5.19 -5.60 -8.98
N MET A 27 -4.67 -4.82 -9.93
CA MET A 27 -3.32 -5.04 -10.46
C MET A 27 -2.22 -4.78 -9.43
N ILE A 28 -2.50 -4.00 -8.37
CA ILE A 28 -1.54 -3.72 -7.30
C ILE A 28 -1.04 -5.03 -6.68
N PHE A 29 -1.95 -5.96 -6.40
CA PHE A 29 -1.58 -7.22 -5.74
C PHE A 29 -0.61 -8.04 -6.57
N LYS A 30 -0.92 -8.21 -7.87
CA LYS A 30 -0.07 -8.96 -8.79
C LYS A 30 1.27 -8.27 -9.04
N ARG A 31 1.25 -6.95 -9.30
CA ARG A 31 2.44 -6.17 -9.65
C ARG A 31 3.47 -6.14 -8.52
N PHE A 32 3.01 -6.09 -7.27
CA PHE A 32 3.89 -5.94 -6.10
C PHE A 32 4.01 -7.21 -5.26
N GLY A 33 3.49 -8.34 -5.75
CA GLY A 33 3.55 -9.62 -5.04
C GLY A 33 2.83 -9.60 -3.68
N LEU A 34 1.78 -8.78 -3.56
CA LEU A 34 0.99 -8.69 -2.34
C LEU A 34 -0.05 -9.80 -2.31
N ILE A 35 -0.18 -10.43 -1.16
CA ILE A 35 -1.17 -11.46 -0.88
C ILE A 35 -2.39 -10.79 -0.24
N LYS A 36 -3.59 -11.08 -0.75
CA LYS A 36 -4.84 -10.57 -0.15
C LYS A 36 -4.95 -11.06 1.30
N LYS A 37 -5.33 -10.16 2.20
CA LYS A 37 -5.57 -10.47 3.61
C LYS A 37 -6.62 -11.59 3.75
N PRO A 38 -6.36 -12.63 4.57
CA PRO A 38 -7.35 -13.66 4.90
C PRO A 38 -8.60 -13.06 5.57
N ARG A 39 -9.73 -13.75 5.50
CA ARG A 39 -11.00 -13.30 6.10
C ARG A 39 -11.52 -14.28 7.15
N GLY A 40 -12.42 -13.82 8.01
CA GLY A 40 -13.12 -14.66 8.98
C GLY A 40 -12.19 -15.41 9.95
N LYS A 41 -12.38 -16.72 10.09
CA LYS A 41 -11.58 -17.59 10.98
C LYS A 41 -10.10 -17.62 10.58
N ALA A 42 -9.81 -17.64 9.28
CA ALA A 42 -8.44 -17.66 8.77
C ALA A 42 -7.66 -16.39 9.18
N LEU A 43 -8.31 -15.23 9.24
CA LEU A 43 -7.69 -14.00 9.72
C LEU A 43 -7.26 -14.11 11.19
N LYS A 44 -8.12 -14.67 12.04
CA LYS A 44 -7.81 -14.86 13.47
C LYS A 44 -6.60 -15.79 13.65
N ILE A 45 -6.57 -16.89 12.89
CA ILE A 45 -5.45 -17.84 12.89
C ILE A 45 -4.16 -17.17 12.42
N PHE A 46 -4.20 -16.46 11.30
CA PHE A 46 -3.07 -15.71 10.77
C PHE A 46 -2.53 -14.69 11.77
N LEU A 47 -3.39 -13.87 12.38
CA LEU A 47 -2.98 -12.86 13.36
C LEU A 47 -2.31 -13.49 14.58
N LYS A 48 -2.84 -14.62 15.07
CA LYS A 48 -2.21 -15.37 16.17
C LYS A 48 -0.83 -15.89 15.77
N GLY A 49 -0.70 -16.52 14.60
CA GLY A 49 0.57 -17.07 14.12
C GLY A 49 1.63 -15.99 13.80
N ALA A 50 1.21 -14.90 13.17
CA ALA A 50 2.10 -13.80 12.76
C ALA A 50 2.47 -12.87 13.93
N GLY A 51 1.95 -13.16 15.14
CA GLY A 51 2.07 -12.35 16.34
C GLY A 51 1.55 -10.92 16.14
N GLY A 52 0.39 -10.83 15.48
CA GLY A 52 -0.46 -9.66 15.35
C GLY A 52 -1.72 -9.76 16.21
N SER A 53 -1.73 -10.60 17.26
CA SER A 53 -2.84 -10.67 18.22
C SER A 53 -3.19 -9.27 18.74
N GLY A 54 -4.46 -8.89 18.74
CA GLY A 54 -4.93 -7.56 19.16
C GLY A 54 -4.82 -6.47 18.08
N ILE A 55 -4.34 -6.78 16.88
CA ILE A 55 -4.45 -5.88 15.73
C ILE A 55 -5.84 -6.00 15.13
N ALA A 56 -6.49 -4.87 14.90
CA ALA A 56 -7.78 -4.83 14.25
C ALA A 56 -7.68 -5.36 12.81
N GLY A 57 -8.66 -6.16 12.39
CA GLY A 57 -8.71 -6.66 11.01
C GLY A 57 -8.78 -5.54 9.96
N THR A 58 -9.19 -4.33 10.34
CA THR A 58 -9.25 -3.13 9.50
C THR A 58 -7.94 -2.34 9.43
N ALA A 59 -6.90 -2.77 10.14
CA ALA A 59 -5.64 -2.05 10.22
C ALA A 59 -4.70 -2.28 9.02
N PHE A 60 -5.03 -3.19 8.10
CA PHE A 60 -4.19 -3.49 6.94
C PHE A 60 -5.02 -4.14 5.82
N ASP A 61 -4.53 -4.06 4.59
CA ASP A 61 -5.22 -4.54 3.40
C ASP A 61 -4.61 -5.83 2.86
N ALA A 62 -3.30 -5.99 3.02
CA ALA A 62 -2.54 -7.05 2.37
C ALA A 62 -1.38 -7.57 3.22
N ILE A 63 -0.78 -8.66 2.75
CA ILE A 63 0.39 -9.30 3.33
C ILE A 63 1.49 -9.29 2.27
N LEU A 64 2.71 -8.98 2.68
CA LEU A 64 3.91 -9.16 1.87
C LEU A 64 4.84 -10.15 2.58
N ILE A 65 5.43 -11.06 1.81
CA ILE A 65 6.40 -12.03 2.32
C ILE A 65 7.75 -11.69 1.71
N ASP A 66 8.72 -11.36 2.56
CA ASP A 66 10.10 -11.14 2.12
C ASP A 66 10.66 -12.43 1.45
N LYS A 67 11.61 -12.27 0.52
CA LYS A 67 12.19 -13.38 -0.28
C LYS A 67 12.54 -14.62 0.56
N GLY A 68 12.38 -15.81 -0.04
CA GLY A 68 12.69 -17.10 0.58
C GLY A 68 11.61 -18.16 0.29
N PRO A 69 11.57 -19.27 1.05
CA PRO A 69 10.60 -20.35 0.83
C PRO A 69 9.17 -19.86 0.98
N ARG A 70 8.27 -20.54 0.26
CA ARG A 70 6.82 -20.33 0.33
C ARG A 70 6.35 -20.54 1.77
N VAL A 71 5.49 -19.63 2.25
CA VAL A 71 4.86 -19.74 3.56
C VAL A 71 3.41 -20.14 3.36
N ASP A 72 2.97 -21.16 4.06
CA ASP A 72 1.57 -21.53 4.13
C ASP A 72 0.86 -20.66 5.16
N LEU A 73 -0.05 -19.79 4.69
CA LEU A 73 -0.82 -18.89 5.56
C LEU A 73 -2.01 -19.59 6.24
N SER A 74 -2.26 -20.87 5.93
CA SER A 74 -3.25 -21.70 6.59
C SER A 74 -2.68 -22.51 7.75
N ASP A 75 -1.36 -22.78 7.75
CA ASP A 75 -0.67 -23.47 8.85
C ASP A 75 -0.17 -22.46 9.91
N PRO A 76 -0.76 -22.45 11.13
CA PRO A 76 -0.30 -21.57 12.20
C PRO A 76 1.17 -21.80 12.59
N ALA A 77 1.69 -23.01 12.45
CA ALA A 77 3.08 -23.32 12.79
C ALA A 77 4.03 -22.72 11.74
N ASP A 78 3.71 -22.83 10.46
CA ASP A 78 4.51 -22.24 9.39
C ASP A 78 4.54 -20.71 9.44
N ILE A 79 3.39 -20.09 9.72
CA ILE A 79 3.30 -18.64 9.95
C ILE A 79 4.21 -18.20 11.11
N ARG A 80 4.22 -18.96 12.22
CA ARG A 80 5.08 -18.66 13.38
C ARG A 80 6.56 -18.76 13.03
N ARG A 81 6.98 -19.83 12.35
CA ARG A 81 8.38 -20.04 11.91
C ARG A 81 8.85 -18.90 11.00
N ASN A 82 7.98 -18.43 10.12
CA ASN A 82 8.30 -17.40 9.14
C ASN A 82 7.94 -15.96 9.57
N ARG A 83 7.52 -15.76 10.83
CA ARG A 83 6.96 -14.48 11.33
C ARG A 83 7.79 -13.25 10.95
N LYS A 84 9.12 -13.32 11.05
CA LYS A 84 10.03 -12.18 10.78
C LYS A 84 10.01 -11.71 9.31
N ARG A 85 9.63 -12.59 8.39
CA ARG A 85 9.51 -12.32 6.94
C ARG A 85 8.13 -11.83 6.53
N ILE A 86 7.13 -12.02 7.39
CA ILE A 86 5.74 -11.61 7.14
C ILE A 86 5.58 -10.14 7.50
N ARG A 87 5.16 -9.37 6.51
CA ARG A 87 4.89 -7.94 6.58
C ARG A 87 3.40 -7.67 6.40
N PHE A 88 2.87 -6.77 7.23
CA PHE A 88 1.51 -6.26 7.15
C PHE A 88 1.51 -4.99 6.33
N VAL A 89 0.63 -4.89 5.33
CA VAL A 89 0.64 -3.80 4.36
C VAL A 89 -0.71 -3.09 4.37
N GLU A 90 -0.68 -1.80 4.69
CA GLU A 90 -1.77 -0.86 4.45
C GLU A 90 -1.53 -0.17 3.10
N ILE A 91 -2.52 -0.22 2.22
CA ILE A 91 -2.41 0.35 0.88
C ILE A 91 -3.15 1.69 0.85
N LYS A 92 -2.44 2.73 0.43
CA LYS A 92 -2.98 4.08 0.28
C LYS A 92 -2.85 4.52 -1.17
N THR A 93 -4.00 4.76 -1.81
CA THR A 93 -4.03 5.09 -3.23
C THR A 93 -4.47 6.53 -3.46
N THR A 94 -4.00 7.10 -4.56
CA THR A 94 -4.46 8.40 -5.06
C THR A 94 -4.45 8.41 -6.58
N SER A 95 -5.25 9.29 -7.18
CA SER A 95 -5.29 9.51 -8.63
C SER A 95 -5.09 10.99 -8.97
N ARG A 96 -4.58 11.79 -8.04
CA ARG A 96 -4.34 13.21 -8.26
C ARG A 96 -3.13 13.44 -9.18
N TYR A 97 -3.24 14.50 -9.99
CA TYR A 97 -2.15 14.99 -10.84
C TYR A 97 -1.11 15.75 -10.03
N GLY A 98 0.11 15.86 -10.58
CA GLY A 98 1.19 16.66 -10.02
C GLY A 98 1.88 16.07 -8.77
N ILE A 99 1.51 14.87 -8.34
CA ILE A 99 2.17 14.19 -7.22
C ILE A 99 3.51 13.57 -7.69
N GLY A 100 4.59 13.92 -7.00
CA GLY A 100 5.92 13.35 -7.18
C GLY A 100 6.01 11.87 -6.79
N SER A 101 7.10 11.19 -7.14
CA SER A 101 7.32 9.78 -6.75
C SER A 101 7.57 9.59 -5.25
N ASP A 102 7.97 10.66 -4.58
CA ASP A 102 8.14 10.77 -3.13
C ASP A 102 6.83 11.06 -2.39
N PHE A 103 5.75 11.35 -3.10
CA PHE A 103 4.46 11.79 -2.54
C PHE A 103 4.57 13.04 -1.66
N ASN A 104 5.63 13.83 -1.82
CA ASN A 104 5.81 15.06 -1.06
C ASN A 104 4.64 16.02 -1.31
N ARG A 105 4.19 16.70 -0.25
CA ARG A 105 3.03 17.62 -0.23
C ARG A 105 1.66 16.96 -0.41
N TYR A 106 1.57 15.64 -0.32
CA TYR A 106 0.30 14.92 -0.27
C TYR A 106 0.10 14.19 1.06
N PHE A 107 -1.05 14.40 1.69
CA PHE A 107 -1.38 13.81 2.98
C PHE A 107 -2.34 12.63 2.81
N PHE A 108 -1.97 11.49 3.40
CA PHE A 108 -2.84 10.34 3.54
C PHE A 108 -3.36 10.27 4.97
N SER A 109 -4.65 10.00 5.14
CA SER A 109 -5.22 9.76 6.46
C SER A 109 -4.72 8.43 7.03
N VAL A 110 -4.43 8.44 8.33
CA VAL A 110 -4.06 7.26 9.12
C VAL A 110 -5.09 7.11 10.22
N SER A 111 -5.72 5.94 10.31
CA SER A 111 -6.67 5.65 11.39
C SER A 111 -5.96 5.21 12.67
N GLN A 112 -6.63 5.30 13.82
CA GLN A 112 -6.07 4.85 15.09
C GLN A 112 -5.62 3.37 15.04
N ASN A 113 -6.44 2.50 14.43
CA ASN A 113 -6.08 1.09 14.25
C ASN A 113 -4.78 0.88 13.45
N GLN A 114 -4.53 1.71 12.44
CA GLN A 114 -3.31 1.65 11.62
C GLN A 114 -2.11 2.16 12.42
N PHE A 115 -2.30 3.22 13.21
CA PHE A 115 -1.29 3.73 14.12
C PHE A 115 -0.89 2.67 15.16
N ASP A 116 -1.86 2.06 15.84
CA ASP A 116 -1.64 1.04 16.86
C ASP A 116 -0.95 -0.21 16.28
N ALA A 117 -1.39 -0.65 15.09
CA ALA A 117 -0.75 -1.75 14.38
C ALA A 117 0.71 -1.43 14.02
N GLY A 118 0.97 -0.22 13.53
CA GLY A 118 2.31 0.28 13.22
C GLY A 118 3.22 0.34 14.44
N ALA A 119 2.72 0.81 15.59
CA ALA A 119 3.44 0.86 16.86
C ALA A 119 3.76 -0.56 17.38
N LYS A 120 2.80 -1.48 17.27
CA LYS A 120 2.95 -2.86 17.76
C LYS A 120 3.89 -3.71 16.91
N LEU A 121 3.80 -3.60 15.59
CA LEU A 121 4.55 -4.44 14.65
C LEU A 121 5.89 -3.84 14.25
N GLY A 122 6.09 -2.53 14.46
CA GLY A 122 7.29 -1.81 14.06
C GLY A 122 7.64 -2.05 12.59
N GLY A 123 8.90 -2.43 12.31
CA GLY A 123 9.39 -2.65 10.95
C GLY A 123 8.67 -3.73 10.13
N ARG A 124 7.73 -4.48 10.72
CA ARG A 124 6.87 -5.44 10.02
C ARG A 124 5.57 -4.85 9.49
N TYR A 125 5.26 -3.58 9.80
CA TYR A 125 4.10 -2.88 9.26
C TYR A 125 4.54 -1.85 8.22
N LEU A 126 3.93 -1.85 7.05
CA LEU A 126 4.26 -0.99 5.93
C LEU A 126 3.06 -0.20 5.47
N PHE A 127 3.29 1.09 5.21
CA PHE A 127 2.42 1.87 4.36
C PHE A 127 2.91 1.79 2.92
N PHE A 128 2.01 1.47 2.01
CA PHE A 128 2.28 1.36 0.59
C PHE A 128 1.46 2.38 -0.19
N PHE A 129 2.12 3.45 -0.61
CA PHE A 129 1.51 4.58 -1.30
C PHE A 129 1.61 4.38 -2.80
N ILE A 130 0.50 4.55 -3.53
CA ILE A 130 0.48 4.38 -4.99
C ILE A 130 -0.35 5.49 -5.63
N ASN A 131 0.19 6.09 -6.69
CA ASN A 131 -0.58 6.91 -7.60
C ASN A 131 -1.09 6.05 -8.75
N LEU A 132 -2.39 5.78 -8.78
CA LEU A 132 -3.03 4.87 -9.75
C LEU A 132 -2.91 5.37 -11.20
N ARG A 133 -2.76 6.69 -11.41
CA ARG A 133 -2.62 7.26 -12.77
C ARG A 133 -1.22 7.11 -13.33
N THR A 134 -0.20 7.27 -12.49
CA THR A 134 1.21 7.29 -12.95
C THR A 134 1.96 6.00 -12.64
N GLY A 135 1.40 5.13 -11.78
CA GLY A 135 2.06 3.93 -11.27
C GLY A 135 3.23 4.20 -10.30
N LYS A 136 3.52 5.48 -10.00
CA LYS A 136 4.51 5.86 -8.98
C LYS A 136 4.08 5.32 -7.62
N HIS A 137 5.03 4.80 -6.86
CA HIS A 137 4.77 4.16 -5.58
C HIS A 137 5.91 4.35 -4.58
N LEU A 138 5.57 4.28 -3.30
CA LEU A 138 6.51 4.42 -2.19
C LEU A 138 6.11 3.45 -1.07
N ALA A 139 7.06 2.67 -0.57
CA ALA A 139 6.88 1.81 0.59
C ALA A 139 7.61 2.39 1.80
N ILE A 140 6.90 2.63 2.89
CA ILE A 140 7.49 3.11 4.14
C ILE A 140 7.23 2.08 5.23
N ARG A 141 8.30 1.63 5.90
CA ARG A 141 8.21 0.77 7.09
C ARG A 141 7.95 1.64 8.32
N SER A 142 7.05 1.21 9.19
CA SER A 142 6.93 1.78 10.53
C SER A 142 8.25 1.55 11.29
N ARG A 143 8.73 2.57 12.01
CA ARG A 143 9.94 2.43 12.82
C ARG A 143 9.55 1.69 14.10
N SER A 144 10.39 0.74 14.51
CA SER A 144 10.21 -0.05 15.75
C SER A 144 10.47 0.74 17.03
N ARG A 145 10.83 2.03 16.94
CA ARG A 145 10.99 2.87 18.12
C ARG A 145 9.66 3.58 18.36
N PRO A 146 9.07 3.46 19.57
CA PRO A 146 8.16 4.51 20.00
C PRO A 146 8.93 5.82 19.85
N PHE A 147 8.25 6.85 19.33
CA PHE A 147 8.70 8.22 19.49
C PHE A 147 8.58 8.56 20.98
N CYS A 148 9.43 7.94 21.81
CA CYS A 148 9.67 8.39 23.15
C CYS A 148 10.63 9.56 22.99
N GLN A 149 10.04 10.76 22.98
CA GLN A 149 10.72 12.01 23.21
C GLN A 149 11.67 11.78 24.40
N ARG A 150 12.99 11.82 24.17
CA ARG A 150 13.93 12.09 25.25
C ARG A 150 13.51 13.44 25.83
N ARG A 151 12.70 13.43 26.89
CA ARG A 151 12.68 14.58 27.80
C ARG A 151 14.07 14.60 28.43
N GLY A 152 14.75 15.72 28.23
CA GLY A 152 16.13 15.91 28.68
C GLY A 152 16.32 15.60 30.16
N ARG A 153 17.50 15.11 30.48
CA ARG A 153 18.54 15.85 31.17
C ARG A 153 19.89 15.35 30.67
#